data_AF-A0A522QNG6-F1
#
_entry.id   AF-A0A522QNG6-F1
#
_cell.length_a   1.000
_cell.length_b   1.000
_cell.length_c   1.000
_cell.angle_alpha   90.00
_cell.angle_beta   90.00
_cell.angle_gamma   90.00
#
_symmetry.space_group_name_H-M   'P 1'
#
loop_
_entity.id
_entity.type
_entity.pdbx_description
1 polymer ?
#
loop_
_entity_poly.entity_id
_entity_poly.type
_entity_poly.pdbx_seq_one_letter_code
_entity_poly.pdbx_strand_id
1 'polypeptide(L)'
;VTDDWPGFGPQKNRALDMATGDWVLSIDADERVTPELARAICQELGRPAADGYRIARLSNFCGRWIRHGGWWPDRVLRLFRRGAARFTDVAVHEGIHCEGRVATLAGHFLHYPYPDLDTVLAKTNRYSSDAAAAMHAAGKTANLASAVGHGAWTFLRIYVFRKGFLDGREGFLLAATAAAGSFFRYGKLMLLGRRK
;
A
#
# COMPACT_ATOMS: atom_id res chain seq x y z
N VAL A 1 23.58 4.20 -7.83
CA VAL A 1 22.67 5.20 -7.23
C VAL A 1 22.42 6.22 -8.32
N THR A 2 21.18 6.48 -8.70
CA THR A 2 20.88 7.55 -9.69
C THR A 2 21.00 8.89 -8.98
N ASP A 3 21.64 9.87 -9.63
CA ASP A 3 21.86 11.20 -9.04
C ASP A 3 20.56 12.01 -8.95
N ASP A 4 19.53 11.59 -9.69
CA ASP A 4 18.18 12.12 -9.62
C ASP A 4 17.20 11.08 -9.06
N TRP A 5 16.31 11.53 -8.15
CA TRP A 5 15.19 10.75 -7.63
C TRP A 5 13.87 11.33 -8.16
N PRO A 6 13.31 10.80 -9.26
CA PRO A 6 12.09 11.31 -9.87
C PRO A 6 10.79 10.87 -9.15
N GLY A 7 10.91 10.07 -8.09
CA GLY A 7 9.78 9.42 -7.41
C GLY A 7 9.67 7.92 -7.71
N PHE A 8 8.79 7.23 -6.99
CA PHE A 8 8.74 5.76 -7.00
C PHE A 8 8.35 5.17 -8.37
N GLY A 9 7.26 5.65 -8.99
CA GLY A 9 6.78 5.15 -10.28
C GLY A 9 7.81 5.28 -11.41
N PRO A 10 8.32 6.50 -11.69
CA PRO A 10 9.35 6.69 -12.70
C PRO A 10 10.64 5.92 -12.41
N GLN A 11 11.06 5.82 -11.14
CA GLN A 11 12.24 5.03 -10.76
C GLN A 11 12.03 3.53 -11.04
N LYS A 12 10.84 2.99 -10.75
CA LYS A 12 10.50 1.59 -11.03
C LYS A 12 10.37 1.34 -12.54
N ASN A 13 9.88 2.30 -13.32
CA ASN A 13 9.88 2.22 -14.78
C ASN A 13 11.30 2.19 -15.36
N ARG A 14 12.25 2.99 -14.84
CA ARG A 14 13.67 2.91 -15.25
C ARG A 14 14.25 1.51 -15.03
N ALA A 15 13.98 0.91 -13.86
CA ALA A 15 14.40 -0.46 -13.58
C ALA A 15 13.73 -1.48 -14.51
N LEU A 16 12.44 -1.28 -14.81
CA LEU A 16 11.68 -2.12 -15.74
C LEU A 16 12.23 -2.04 -17.17
N ASP A 17 12.66 -0.88 -17.64
CA ASP A 17 13.28 -0.70 -18.97
C ASP A 17 14.62 -1.44 -19.09
N MET A 18 15.31 -1.67 -17.98
CA MET A 18 16.56 -2.45 -17.94
C MET A 18 16.33 -3.96 -17.81
N ALA A 19 15.10 -4.40 -17.52
CA ALA A 19 14.80 -5.82 -17.35
C ALA A 19 14.82 -6.55 -18.69
N THR A 20 15.48 -7.72 -18.74
CA THR A 20 15.63 -8.51 -19.98
C THR A 20 14.72 -9.73 -20.05
N GLY A 21 14.18 -10.19 -18.93
CA GLY A 21 13.28 -11.35 -18.88
C GLY A 21 11.91 -11.07 -19.52
N ASP A 22 11.27 -12.11 -20.05
CA ASP A 22 9.92 -12.02 -20.63
C ASP A 22 8.85 -11.70 -19.58
N TRP A 23 9.11 -12.12 -18.34
CA TRP A 23 8.25 -11.89 -17.18
C TRP A 23 9.02 -11.11 -16.13
N VAL A 24 8.31 -10.18 -15.48
CA VAL A 24 8.84 -9.34 -14.42
C VAL A 24 8.04 -9.57 -13.15
N LEU A 25 8.75 -9.95 -12.09
CA LEU A 25 8.25 -9.94 -10.72
C LEU A 25 8.77 -8.67 -10.04
N SER A 26 7.94 -7.64 -9.94
CA SER A 26 8.23 -6.49 -9.08
C SER A 26 8.04 -6.93 -7.64
N ILE A 27 9.04 -6.70 -6.78
CA ILE A 27 8.97 -7.00 -5.34
C ILE A 27 9.63 -5.86 -4.56
N ASP A 28 9.01 -5.45 -3.45
CA ASP A 28 9.58 -4.43 -2.57
C ASP A 28 10.57 -5.06 -1.56
N ALA A 29 11.52 -4.27 -1.04
CA ALA A 29 12.60 -4.78 -0.18
C ALA A 29 12.11 -5.36 1.17
N ASP A 30 10.88 -5.03 1.57
CA ASP A 30 10.20 -5.55 2.77
C ASP A 30 9.22 -6.69 2.45
N GLU A 31 9.20 -7.19 1.21
CA GLU A 31 8.39 -8.34 0.76
C GLU A 31 9.27 -9.59 0.59
N ARG A 32 8.74 -10.77 0.92
CA ARG A 32 9.40 -12.07 0.72
C ARG A 32 8.47 -13.05 0.01
N VAL A 33 9.01 -13.74 -1.02
CA VAL A 33 8.30 -14.81 -1.73
C VAL A 33 8.23 -16.04 -0.85
N THR A 34 7.03 -16.58 -0.58
CA THR A 34 6.90 -17.85 0.13
C THR A 34 7.18 -19.05 -0.80
N PRO A 35 7.55 -20.22 -0.27
CA PRO A 35 7.70 -21.43 -1.08
C PRO A 35 6.43 -21.80 -1.87
N GLU A 36 5.25 -21.53 -1.32
CA GLU A 36 3.96 -21.72 -2.01
C GLU A 36 3.82 -20.78 -3.19
N LEU A 37 4.15 -19.50 -3.00
CA LEU A 37 4.09 -18.50 -4.06
C LEU A 37 5.11 -18.80 -5.17
N ALA A 38 6.35 -19.19 -4.81
CA ALA A 38 7.37 -19.57 -5.79
C ALA A 38 6.89 -20.73 -6.67
N ARG A 39 6.31 -21.79 -6.06
CA ARG A 39 5.71 -22.91 -6.81
C ARG A 39 4.58 -22.46 -7.72
N ALA A 40 3.68 -21.60 -7.22
CA ALA A 40 2.56 -21.09 -8.01
C ALA A 40 3.06 -20.25 -9.21
N ILE A 41 4.08 -19.41 -9.03
CA ILE A 41 4.69 -18.64 -10.12
C ILE A 41 5.27 -19.59 -11.18
N CYS A 42 6.11 -20.55 -10.79
CA CYS A 42 6.73 -21.47 -11.74
C CYS A 42 5.70 -22.28 -12.53
N GLN A 43 4.63 -22.74 -11.86
CA GLN A 43 3.54 -23.48 -12.51
C GLN A 43 2.78 -22.61 -13.52
N GLU A 44 2.39 -21.39 -13.11
CA GLU A 44 1.62 -20.48 -13.97
C GLU A 44 2.43 -20.04 -15.19
N LEU A 45 3.74 -19.77 -15.02
CA LEU A 45 4.59 -19.32 -16.12
C LEU A 45 4.86 -20.42 -17.16
N GLY A 46 4.62 -21.70 -16.85
CA GLY A 46 4.70 -22.79 -17.82
C GLY A 46 3.58 -22.74 -18.87
N ARG A 47 2.40 -22.20 -18.52
CA ARG A 47 1.29 -21.97 -19.44
C ARG A 47 0.43 -20.78 -18.96
N PRO A 48 0.89 -19.54 -19.20
CA PRO A 48 0.24 -18.35 -18.64
C PRO A 48 -1.20 -18.18 -19.13
N ALA A 49 -2.15 -18.02 -18.20
CA ALA A 49 -3.55 -17.72 -18.50
C ALA A 49 -3.87 -16.22 -18.65
N ALA A 50 -2.92 -15.33 -18.32
CA ALA A 50 -3.08 -13.88 -18.29
C ALA A 50 -1.75 -13.18 -18.63
N ASP A 51 -1.77 -11.85 -18.80
CA ASP A 51 -0.58 -11.02 -19.02
C ASP A 51 -0.06 -10.39 -17.72
N GLY A 52 -0.88 -10.38 -16.67
CA GLY A 52 -0.54 -9.91 -15.34
C GLY A 52 -1.25 -10.67 -14.23
N TYR A 53 -0.62 -10.73 -13.06
CA TYR A 53 -1.11 -11.47 -11.91
C TYR A 53 -1.05 -10.63 -10.64
N ARG A 54 -2.21 -10.54 -9.98
CA ARG A 54 -2.32 -10.02 -8.63
C ARG A 54 -1.92 -11.10 -7.63
N ILE A 55 -1.04 -10.72 -6.71
CA ILE A 55 -0.54 -11.58 -5.64
C ILE A 55 -0.97 -10.96 -4.32
N ALA A 56 -1.44 -11.81 -3.39
CA ALA A 56 -1.81 -11.37 -2.05
C ALA A 56 -0.59 -11.02 -1.20
N ARG A 57 -0.76 -10.17 -0.19
CA ARG A 57 0.29 -9.85 0.79
C ARG A 57 -0.22 -10.08 2.20
N LEU A 58 0.48 -10.93 2.96
CA LEU A 58 0.24 -11.07 4.39
C LEU A 58 1.18 -10.11 5.10
N SER A 59 0.62 -9.05 5.65
CA SER A 59 1.41 -7.98 6.28
C SER A 59 1.60 -8.24 7.77
N ASN A 60 2.83 -8.02 8.24
CA ASN A 60 3.20 -8.03 9.64
C ASN A 60 3.09 -6.62 10.23
N PHE A 61 2.39 -6.49 11.35
CA PHE A 61 2.31 -5.26 12.11
C PHE A 61 2.85 -5.53 13.51
N CYS A 62 4.03 -4.99 13.82
CA CYS A 62 4.67 -5.08 15.13
C CYS A 62 4.76 -6.52 15.67
N GLY A 63 5.13 -7.48 14.81
CA GLY A 63 5.28 -8.89 15.15
C GLY A 63 4.04 -9.75 14.89
N ARG A 64 2.87 -9.17 14.58
CA ARG A 64 1.63 -9.91 14.31
C ARG A 64 1.26 -9.94 12.84
N TRP A 65 0.96 -11.12 12.31
CA TRP A 65 0.33 -11.25 10.98
C TRP A 65 -1.13 -10.81 11.03
N ILE A 66 -1.49 -9.84 10.21
CA ILE A 66 -2.82 -9.21 10.21
C ILE A 66 -3.70 -9.84 9.13
N ARG A 67 -4.88 -10.32 9.53
CA ARG A 67 -5.86 -10.97 8.62
C ARG A 67 -7.18 -10.21 8.50
N HIS A 68 -7.37 -9.19 9.33
CA HIS A 68 -8.58 -8.38 9.38
C HIS A 68 -8.23 -6.90 9.21
N GLY A 69 -9.15 -5.99 9.53
CA GLY A 69 -8.92 -4.54 9.40
C GLY A 69 -8.79 -4.05 7.95
N GLY A 70 -9.05 -4.92 6.96
CA GLY A 70 -8.89 -4.63 5.53
C GLY A 70 -7.47 -4.82 4.99
N TRP A 71 -6.55 -5.41 5.77
CA TRP A 71 -5.15 -5.64 5.36
C TRP A 71 -4.92 -6.96 4.64
N TRP A 72 -5.90 -7.85 4.63
CA TRP A 72 -5.82 -9.14 3.95
C TRP A 72 -7.04 -9.33 3.03
N PRO A 73 -6.89 -9.89 1.82
CA PRO A 73 -5.65 -10.42 1.22
C PRO A 73 -4.77 -9.38 0.50
N ASP A 74 -5.10 -8.09 0.53
CA ASP A 74 -4.33 -6.98 -0.07
C ASP A 74 -3.62 -7.35 -1.39
N ARG A 75 -4.44 -7.59 -2.42
CA ARG A 75 -3.98 -8.10 -3.71
C ARG A 75 -3.40 -6.99 -4.58
N VAL A 76 -2.10 -7.09 -4.87
CA VAL A 76 -1.35 -6.13 -5.70
C VAL A 76 -0.86 -6.81 -6.97
N LEU A 77 -0.92 -6.09 -8.11
CA LEU A 77 -0.33 -6.56 -9.36
C LEU A 77 1.20 -6.49 -9.22
N ARG A 78 1.87 -7.64 -9.34
CA ARG A 78 3.30 -7.80 -9.02
C ARG A 78 4.05 -8.66 -10.03
N LEU A 79 3.37 -9.59 -10.69
CA LEU A 79 3.94 -10.41 -11.77
C LEU A 79 3.26 -10.06 -13.09
N PHE A 80 4.01 -9.73 -14.13
CA PHE A 80 3.44 -9.35 -15.43
C PHE A 80 4.43 -9.60 -16.57
N ARG A 81 3.90 -9.77 -17.78
CA ARG A 81 4.70 -9.87 -19.00
C ARG A 81 5.36 -8.52 -19.27
N ARG A 82 6.66 -8.52 -19.55
CA ARG A 82 7.39 -7.31 -19.91
C ARG A 82 6.76 -6.65 -21.13
N GLY A 83 6.58 -5.33 -21.07
CA GLY A 83 5.89 -4.56 -22.11
C GLY A 83 4.37 -4.53 -22.01
N ALA A 84 3.73 -5.43 -21.25
CA ALA A 84 2.28 -5.43 -21.04
C ALA A 84 1.84 -4.52 -19.89
N ALA A 85 2.76 -4.09 -19.03
CA ALA A 85 2.46 -3.25 -17.88
C ALA A 85 3.53 -2.21 -17.58
N ARG A 86 3.11 -1.10 -16.95
CA ARG A 86 3.94 0.03 -16.53
C ARG A 86 3.52 0.55 -15.16
N PHE A 87 4.46 1.13 -14.43
CA PHE A 87 4.15 1.85 -13.19
C PHE A 87 3.53 3.21 -13.52
N THR A 88 2.53 3.61 -12.73
CA THR A 88 1.88 4.92 -12.89
C THR A 88 2.74 6.04 -12.29
N ASP A 89 2.67 7.24 -12.86
CA ASP A 89 3.43 8.43 -12.41
C ASP A 89 2.85 9.13 -11.18
N VAL A 90 2.09 8.40 -10.35
CA VAL A 90 1.47 8.98 -9.16
C VAL A 90 2.51 9.09 -8.05
N ALA A 91 2.62 10.28 -7.44
CA ALA A 91 3.62 10.58 -6.41
C ALA A 91 3.53 9.70 -5.15
N VAL A 92 2.35 9.14 -4.85
CA VAL A 92 2.10 8.26 -3.69
C VAL A 92 1.18 7.11 -4.11
N HIS A 93 1.51 5.89 -3.71
CA HIS A 93 0.81 4.65 -4.09
C HIS A 93 0.87 4.38 -5.59
N GLU A 94 2.08 4.31 -6.16
CA GLU A 94 2.22 3.89 -7.55
C GLU A 94 1.55 2.52 -7.77
N GLY A 95 0.69 2.49 -8.78
CA GLY A 95 0.04 1.26 -9.25
C GLY A 95 0.79 0.70 -10.43
N ILE A 96 0.59 -0.58 -10.70
CA ILE A 96 0.97 -1.17 -11.99
C ILE A 96 -0.31 -1.17 -12.84
N HIS A 97 -0.25 -0.50 -13.99
CA HIS A 97 -1.27 -0.57 -15.02
C HIS A 97 -0.85 -1.63 -16.03
N CYS A 98 -1.74 -2.59 -16.32
CA CYS A 98 -1.54 -3.62 -17.32
C CYS A 98 -2.67 -3.51 -18.35
N GLU A 99 -2.30 -3.43 -19.63
CA GLU A 99 -3.27 -3.34 -20.74
C GLU A 99 -3.89 -4.71 -21.07
N GLY A 100 -3.17 -5.79 -20.75
CA GLY A 100 -3.59 -7.17 -21.01
C GLY A 100 -4.50 -7.76 -19.94
N ARG A 101 -4.76 -9.07 -20.06
CA ARG A 101 -5.60 -9.78 -19.10
C ARG A 101 -4.89 -9.83 -17.74
N VAL A 102 -5.63 -9.53 -16.66
CA VAL A 102 -5.13 -9.65 -15.28
C VAL A 102 -5.88 -10.75 -14.53
N ALA A 103 -5.13 -11.71 -13.97
CA ALA A 103 -5.66 -12.77 -13.11
C ALA A 103 -5.15 -12.61 -11.67
N THR A 104 -5.57 -13.49 -10.77
CA THR A 104 -4.98 -13.62 -9.42
C THR A 104 -4.19 -14.92 -9.35
N LEU A 105 -2.97 -14.85 -8.84
CA LEU A 105 -2.16 -16.02 -8.56
C LEU A 105 -2.42 -16.55 -7.14
N ALA A 106 -2.32 -17.88 -6.97
CA ALA A 106 -2.33 -18.51 -5.66
C ALA A 106 -1.03 -18.20 -4.88
N GLY A 107 -1.09 -18.28 -3.55
CA GLY A 107 0.02 -17.90 -2.68
C GLY A 107 0.00 -16.42 -2.30
N HIS A 108 1.01 -15.99 -1.52
CA HIS A 108 1.13 -14.62 -1.04
C HIS A 108 2.58 -14.28 -0.72
N PHE A 109 2.89 -12.98 -0.71
CA PHE A 109 4.11 -12.49 -0.08
C PHE A 109 3.96 -12.42 1.43
N LEU A 110 5.06 -12.63 2.16
CA LEU A 110 5.21 -12.09 3.50
C LEU A 110 5.67 -10.64 3.38
N HIS A 111 4.99 -9.71 4.04
CA HIS A 111 5.28 -8.29 3.95
C HIS A 111 5.57 -7.73 5.34
N TYR A 112 6.67 -7.01 5.50
CA TYR A 112 7.18 -6.50 6.79
C TYR A 112 7.21 -4.97 6.84
N PRO A 113 6.07 -4.28 6.68
CA PRO A 113 6.04 -2.82 6.54
C PRO A 113 6.33 -2.06 7.84
N TYR A 114 6.09 -2.69 9.00
CA TYR A 114 6.17 -2.03 10.31
C TYR A 114 6.84 -2.95 11.35
N PRO A 115 8.15 -2.79 11.61
CA PRO A 115 8.85 -3.58 12.62
C PRO A 115 8.41 -3.22 14.05
N ASP A 116 8.09 -1.95 14.30
CA ASP A 116 7.74 -1.41 15.62
C ASP A 116 6.74 -0.24 15.51
N LEU A 117 6.24 0.19 16.67
CA LEU A 117 5.24 1.26 16.76
C LEU A 117 5.82 2.64 16.41
N ASP A 118 7.10 2.89 16.68
CA ASP A 118 7.76 4.15 16.33
C ASP A 118 7.76 4.36 14.82
N THR A 119 8.05 3.30 14.06
CA THR A 119 7.97 3.31 12.59
C THR A 119 6.55 3.60 12.11
N VAL A 120 5.53 3.04 12.77
CA VAL A 120 4.11 3.31 12.45
C VAL A 120 3.78 4.79 12.68
N LEU A 121 4.16 5.35 13.82
CA LEU A 121 3.88 6.73 14.18
C LEU A 121 4.60 7.71 13.25
N ALA A 122 5.88 7.47 12.94
CA ALA A 122 6.66 8.28 12.01
C ALA A 122 6.03 8.29 10.61
N LYS A 123 5.68 7.12 10.07
CA LYS A 123 4.99 6.99 8.76
C LYS A 123 3.62 7.67 8.79
N THR A 124 2.85 7.49 9.86
CA THR A 124 1.52 8.12 10.03
C THR A 124 1.62 9.64 10.03
N ASN A 125 2.61 10.21 10.73
CA ASN A 125 2.84 11.64 10.74
C ASN A 125 3.21 12.16 9.35
N ARG A 126 4.16 11.51 8.67
CA ARG A 126 4.58 11.90 7.31
C ARG A 126 3.42 11.84 6.32
N TYR A 127 2.75 10.70 6.20
CA TYR A 127 1.67 10.52 5.23
C TYR A 127 0.44 11.39 5.51
N SER A 128 0.14 11.70 6.77
CA SER A 128 -0.92 12.66 7.08
C SER A 128 -0.56 14.08 6.65
N SER A 129 0.72 14.49 6.75
CA SER A 129 1.21 15.77 6.22
C SER A 129 1.14 15.82 4.70
N ASP A 130 1.67 14.81 4.01
CA ASP A 130 1.70 14.75 2.55
C ASP A 130 0.28 14.78 1.96
N ALA A 131 -0.63 14.00 2.56
CA ALA A 131 -2.03 13.97 2.15
C ALA A 131 -2.73 15.32 2.41
N ALA A 132 -2.45 15.98 3.54
CA ALA A 132 -3.00 17.30 3.83
C ALA A 132 -2.51 18.35 2.82
N ALA A 133 -1.22 18.35 2.49
CA ALA A 133 -0.64 19.24 1.49
C ALA A 133 -1.24 19.01 0.10
N ALA A 134 -1.36 17.75 -0.33
CA ALA A 134 -1.99 17.40 -1.61
C ALA A 134 -3.47 17.83 -1.66
N MET A 135 -4.23 17.61 -0.58
CA MET A 135 -5.62 18.06 -0.48
C MET A 135 -5.73 19.59 -0.52
N HIS A 136 -4.82 20.29 0.14
CA HIS A 136 -4.78 21.75 0.14
C HIS A 136 -4.47 22.31 -1.25
N ALA A 137 -3.48 21.74 -1.94
CA ALA A 137 -3.16 22.08 -3.33
C ALA A 137 -4.33 21.85 -4.28
N ALA A 138 -5.16 20.83 -4.01
CA ALA A 138 -6.41 20.55 -4.73
C ALA A 138 -7.60 21.44 -4.29
N GLY A 139 -7.37 22.50 -3.50
CA GLY A 139 -8.40 23.44 -3.07
C GLY A 139 -9.37 22.90 -2.00
N LYS A 140 -9.08 21.74 -1.39
CA LYS A 140 -9.94 21.17 -0.34
C LYS A 140 -9.74 21.91 0.98
N THR A 141 -10.77 21.89 1.81
CA THR A 141 -10.78 22.48 3.15
C THR A 141 -11.28 21.47 4.17
N ALA A 142 -11.00 21.73 5.45
CA ALA A 142 -11.45 20.91 6.56
C ALA A 142 -11.74 21.78 7.79
N ASN A 143 -12.59 21.27 8.69
CA ASN A 143 -12.87 21.84 10.00
C ASN A 143 -12.71 20.77 11.10
N LEU A 144 -12.82 21.18 12.37
CA LEU A 144 -12.60 20.27 13.50
C LEU A 144 -13.59 19.09 13.51
N ALA A 145 -14.87 19.34 13.23
CA ALA A 145 -15.89 18.31 13.17
C ALA A 145 -15.57 17.26 12.08
N SER A 146 -15.10 17.71 10.91
CA SER A 146 -14.66 16.81 9.83
C SER A 146 -13.46 15.96 10.26
N ALA A 147 -12.48 16.54 10.95
CA ALA A 147 -11.29 15.81 11.40
C ALA A 147 -11.64 14.72 12.42
N VAL A 148 -12.45 15.08 13.44
CA VAL A 148 -12.93 14.12 14.45
C VAL A 148 -13.79 13.04 13.81
N GLY A 149 -14.75 13.42 12.96
CA GLY A 149 -15.63 12.49 12.27
C GLY A 149 -14.87 11.49 11.40
N HIS A 150 -13.91 11.95 10.60
CA HIS A 150 -13.07 11.07 9.78
C HIS A 150 -12.19 10.14 10.61
N GLY A 151 -11.65 10.61 11.73
CA GLY A 151 -10.89 9.77 12.68
C GLY A 151 -11.76 8.67 13.28
N ALA A 152 -12.88 9.04 13.91
CA ALA A 152 -13.81 8.11 14.54
C ALA A 152 -14.38 7.09 13.55
N TRP A 153 -14.81 7.54 12.37
CA TRP A 153 -15.29 6.64 11.32
C TRP A 153 -14.21 5.65 10.86
N THR A 154 -12.96 6.10 10.73
CA THR A 154 -11.85 5.22 10.34
C THR A 154 -11.62 4.13 11.38
N PHE A 155 -11.68 4.48 12.66
CA PHE A 155 -11.57 3.50 13.75
C PHE A 155 -12.69 2.45 13.67
N LEU A 156 -13.96 2.90 13.64
CA LEU A 156 -15.13 2.00 13.58
C LEU A 156 -15.08 1.09 12.35
N ARG A 157 -14.71 1.66 11.19
CA ARG A 157 -14.57 0.92 9.95
C ARG A 157 -13.52 -0.18 10.04
N ILE A 158 -12.33 0.11 10.57
CA ILE A 158 -11.24 -0.88 10.62
C ILE A 158 -11.47 -1.88 11.75
N TYR A 159 -11.76 -1.39 12.96
CA TYR A 159 -11.86 -2.22 14.15
C TYR A 159 -13.13 -3.07 14.15
N VAL A 160 -14.29 -2.47 13.89
CA VAL A 160 -15.60 -3.14 14.00
C VAL A 160 -16.02 -3.73 12.65
N PHE A 161 -16.23 -2.89 11.63
CA PHE A 161 -16.81 -3.36 10.36
C PHE A 161 -15.87 -4.26 9.55
N ARG A 162 -14.56 -4.05 9.66
CA ARG A 162 -13.54 -4.92 9.06
C ARG A 162 -12.98 -5.95 10.05
N LYS A 163 -13.66 -6.13 11.19
CA LYS A 163 -13.35 -7.15 12.21
C LYS A 163 -11.90 -7.10 12.71
N GLY A 164 -11.28 -5.93 12.74
CA GLY A 164 -9.91 -5.75 13.26
C GLY A 164 -9.72 -6.27 14.69
N PHE A 165 -10.78 -6.29 15.50
CA PHE A 165 -10.74 -6.90 16.84
C PHE A 165 -10.33 -8.39 16.85
N LEU A 166 -10.49 -9.12 15.73
CA LEU A 166 -10.05 -10.52 15.61
C LEU A 166 -8.53 -10.68 15.54
N ASP A 167 -7.78 -9.60 15.28
CA ASP A 167 -6.32 -9.59 15.32
C ASP A 167 -5.77 -9.21 16.70
N GLY A 168 -6.62 -9.11 17.73
CA GLY A 168 -6.22 -8.86 19.12
C GLY A 168 -5.76 -7.43 19.38
N ARG A 169 -4.77 -7.27 20.27
CA ARG A 169 -4.24 -5.95 20.65
C ARG A 169 -3.60 -5.22 19.46
N GLU A 170 -2.94 -5.95 18.56
CA GLU A 170 -2.34 -5.38 17.36
C GLU A 170 -3.42 -4.88 16.39
N GLY A 171 -4.56 -5.57 16.31
CA GLY A 171 -5.73 -5.10 15.56
C GLY A 171 -6.31 -3.79 16.08
N PHE A 172 -6.35 -3.62 17.41
CA PHE A 172 -6.74 -2.36 18.04
C PHE A 172 -5.73 -1.24 17.75
N LEU A 173 -4.43 -1.49 17.97
CA LEU A 173 -3.36 -0.52 17.72
C LEU A 173 -3.32 -0.07 16.25
N LEU A 174 -3.52 -1.00 15.31
CA LEU A 174 -3.62 -0.72 13.89
C LEU A 174 -4.84 0.18 13.58
N ALA A 175 -6.02 -0.11 14.14
CA ALA A 175 -7.19 0.74 13.96
C ALA A 175 -7.01 2.14 14.57
N ALA A 176 -6.40 2.22 15.76
CA ALA A 176 -6.14 3.48 16.46
C ALA A 176 -5.15 4.36 15.70
N THR A 177 -4.03 3.80 15.24
CA THR A 177 -3.02 4.53 14.45
C THR A 177 -3.57 4.98 13.10
N ALA A 178 -4.37 4.15 12.42
CA ALA A 178 -5.04 4.54 11.19
C ALA A 178 -6.07 5.68 11.41
N ALA A 179 -6.82 5.62 12.51
CA ALA A 179 -7.75 6.68 12.91
C ALA A 179 -7.02 7.99 13.22
N ALA A 180 -5.90 7.92 13.95
CA ALA A 180 -5.04 9.07 14.22
C ALA A 180 -4.48 9.68 12.91
N GLY A 181 -4.03 8.84 11.96
CA GLY A 181 -3.59 9.30 10.65
C GLY A 181 -4.68 10.04 9.86
N SER A 182 -5.92 9.53 9.90
CA SER A 182 -7.08 10.19 9.31
C SER A 182 -7.38 11.53 10.00
N PHE A 183 -7.45 11.54 11.34
CA PHE A 183 -7.65 12.74 12.13
C PHE A 183 -6.59 13.81 11.82
N PHE A 184 -5.31 13.46 11.87
CA PHE A 184 -4.22 14.40 11.61
C PHE A 184 -4.17 14.89 10.16
N ARG A 185 -4.57 14.08 9.18
CA ARG A 185 -4.68 14.54 7.78
C ARG A 185 -5.64 15.72 7.68
N TYR A 186 -6.85 15.58 8.20
CA TYR A 186 -7.86 16.65 8.15
C TYR A 186 -7.55 17.80 9.12
N GLY A 187 -6.95 17.51 10.28
CA GLY A 187 -6.50 18.52 11.24
C GLY A 187 -5.40 19.41 10.65
N LYS A 188 -4.40 18.82 9.99
CA LYS A 188 -3.35 19.57 9.27
C LYS A 188 -3.92 20.37 8.11
N LEU A 189 -4.84 19.79 7.32
CA LEU A 189 -5.52 20.50 6.23
C LEU A 189 -6.29 21.73 6.73
N MET A 190 -7.02 21.59 7.84
CA MET A 190 -7.72 22.71 8.49
C MET A 190 -6.76 23.84 8.87
N LEU A 191 -5.59 23.52 9.41
CA LEU A 191 -4.59 24.52 9.83
C LEU A 191 -3.85 25.16 8.66
N LEU A 192 -3.58 24.42 7.58
CA LEU A 192 -3.00 24.98 6.35
C LEU A 192 -3.90 26.06 5.75
N GLY A 193 -5.22 25.83 5.72
CA GLY A 193 -6.19 26.80 5.21
C GLY A 193 -6.27 28.12 5.98
N ARG A 194 -5.77 28.19 7.22
CA ARG A 194 -5.76 29.40 8.06
C ARG A 194 -4.54 30.30 7.85
N ARG A 195 -3.49 29.81 7.18
CA ARG A 195 -2.24 30.57 6.95
C ARG A 195 -2.29 31.48 5.72
N LYS A 196 -3.47 32.03 5.39
CA LYS A 196 -3.63 33.03 4.33
C LYS A 196 -3.30 34.42 4.84
#